data_AF-A0A7V4EM33-F1
#
_entry.id   AF-A0A7V4EM33-F1
#
_cell.length_a   1.000
_cell.length_b   1.000
_cell.length_c   1.000
_cell.angle_alpha   90.00
_cell.angle_beta   90.00
_cell.angle_gamma   90.00
#
_symmetry.space_group_name_H-M   'P 1'
#
loop_
_entity.id
_entity.type
_entity.pdbx_description
1 polymer ?
#
loop_
_entity_poly.entity_id
_entity_poly.type
_entity_poly.pdbx_seq_one_letter_code
_entity_poly.pdbx_strand_id
1 'polypeptide(L)'
;ALVPFGGSADLNAFLEEAIIRRELSDNFCAHEPNYDSAACFPDWARETLAKHAADPRPVLYAAEELEAAATHDDLWNAAQTEMVLRGKMHGYLRMYWGKKILEWTASPEEAMAIAVRLNDRYELDGRDPNGYAGLAWCIGGVHDRPWRERPVFGTIRYMNAAGCRRKFNVEEYIARWGGG
;
A
#
# COMPACT_ATOMS: atom_id res chain seq x y z
N ALA A 1 -17.34 41.93 3.61
CA ALA A 1 -17.57 40.64 2.93
C ALA A 1 -16.52 39.67 3.43
N LEU A 2 -16.93 38.56 4.04
CA LEU A 2 -16.02 37.49 4.43
C LEU A 2 -15.37 36.96 3.15
N VAL A 3 -14.03 36.97 3.10
CA VAL A 3 -13.28 36.26 2.07
C VAL A 3 -13.70 34.79 2.17
N PRO A 4 -14.09 34.11 1.08
CA PRO A 4 -14.38 32.70 1.16
C PRO A 4 -13.10 32.00 1.63
N PHE A 5 -13.17 31.30 2.75
CA PHE A 5 -12.14 30.34 3.13
C PHE A 5 -12.19 29.18 2.14
N GLY A 6 -11.56 29.37 0.98
CA GLY A 6 -11.32 28.32 -0.01
C GLY A 6 -9.83 28.35 -0.33
N GLY A 7 -9.06 27.43 0.25
CA GLY A 7 -7.67 27.24 -0.11
C GLY A 7 -7.53 26.89 -1.60
N SER A 8 -6.32 27.05 -2.15
CA SER A 8 -6.02 26.50 -3.48
C SER A 8 -6.29 24.99 -3.52
N ALA A 9 -6.46 24.42 -4.72
CA ALA A 9 -6.62 22.97 -4.85
C ALA A 9 -5.48 22.19 -4.17
N ASP A 10 -4.24 22.70 -4.27
CA ASP A 10 -3.06 22.11 -3.63
C ASP A 10 -3.12 22.20 -2.11
N LEU A 11 -3.57 23.34 -1.56
CA LEU A 11 -3.74 23.50 -0.11
C LEU A 11 -4.83 22.55 0.42
N ASN A 12 -5.96 22.44 -0.29
CA ASN A 12 -7.03 21.54 0.13
C ASN A 12 -6.59 20.07 0.06
N ALA A 13 -5.84 19.68 -0.98
CA ALA A 13 -5.28 18.33 -1.08
C ALA A 13 -4.26 18.06 0.03
N PHE A 14 -3.42 19.03 0.38
CA PHE A 14 -2.50 18.91 1.50
C PHE A 14 -3.24 18.76 2.84
N LEU A 15 -4.26 19.58 3.10
CA LEU A 15 -5.04 19.53 4.34
C LEU A 15 -5.86 18.24 4.45
N GLU A 16 -6.38 17.71 3.35
CA GLU A 16 -7.06 16.41 3.30
C GLU A 16 -6.11 15.30 3.79
N GLU A 17 -4.87 15.26 3.32
CA GLU A 17 -3.90 14.24 3.75
C GLU A 17 -3.41 14.50 5.18
N ALA A 18 -3.07 15.76 5.52
CA ALA A 18 -2.46 16.11 6.80
C ALA A 18 -3.44 16.06 7.98
N ILE A 19 -4.75 16.27 7.74
CA ILE A 19 -5.78 16.26 8.78
C ILE A 19 -6.64 15.03 8.61
N ILE A 20 -7.38 14.90 7.51
CA ILE A 20 -8.42 13.86 7.37
C ILE A 20 -7.79 12.47 7.34
N ARG A 21 -6.83 12.21 6.45
CA ARG A 21 -6.21 10.87 6.34
C ARG A 21 -5.41 10.50 7.57
N ARG A 22 -4.67 11.45 8.13
CA ARG A 22 -3.89 11.24 9.34
C ARG A 22 -4.76 10.89 10.54
N GLU A 23 -5.77 11.69 10.83
CA GLU A 23 -6.63 11.47 12.01
C GLU A 23 -7.60 10.31 11.81
N LEU A 24 -7.97 9.99 10.56
CA LEU A 24 -8.72 8.76 10.25
C LEU A 24 -7.89 7.50 10.55
N SER A 25 -6.57 7.56 10.38
CA SER A 25 -5.68 6.45 10.72
C SER A 25 -5.60 6.23 12.23
N ASP A 26 -5.53 7.31 13.01
CA ASP A 26 -5.64 7.27 14.47
C ASP A 26 -7.00 6.68 14.90
N ASN A 27 -8.10 7.14 14.29
CA ASN A 27 -9.43 6.61 14.54
C ASN A 27 -9.50 5.09 14.28
N PHE A 28 -8.96 4.63 13.15
CA PHE A 28 -8.92 3.21 12.81
C PHE A 28 -8.18 2.39 13.87
N CYS A 29 -6.95 2.77 14.23
CA CYS A 29 -6.17 2.01 15.20
C CYS A 29 -6.73 2.11 16.63
N ALA A 30 -7.45 3.18 16.96
CA ALA A 30 -8.10 3.34 18.26
C ALA A 30 -9.36 2.46 18.41
N HIS A 31 -10.03 2.11 17.31
CA HIS A 31 -11.33 1.42 17.34
C HIS A 31 -11.31 0.00 16.77
N GLU A 32 -10.27 -0.41 16.04
CA GLU A 32 -10.08 -1.78 15.55
C GLU A 32 -8.86 -2.42 16.25
N PRO A 33 -9.05 -3.28 17.27
CA PRO A 33 -7.96 -3.88 18.02
C PRO A 33 -6.98 -4.73 17.19
N ASN A 34 -7.41 -5.22 16.02
CA ASN A 34 -6.60 -6.05 15.14
C ASN A 34 -6.11 -5.28 13.90
N TYR A 35 -5.91 -3.97 14.03
CA TYR A 35 -5.56 -3.03 12.95
C TYR A 35 -4.33 -3.44 12.11
N ASP A 36 -3.47 -4.29 12.66
CA ASP A 36 -2.21 -4.77 12.08
C ASP A 36 -2.31 -6.16 11.42
N SER A 37 -3.52 -6.73 11.33
CA SER A 37 -3.76 -8.07 10.76
C SER A 37 -4.88 -8.06 9.73
N ALA A 38 -5.00 -9.09 8.90
CA ALA A 38 -6.09 -9.20 7.93
C ALA A 38 -7.50 -9.29 8.56
N ALA A 39 -7.59 -9.49 9.88
CA ALA A 39 -8.86 -9.50 10.59
C ALA A 39 -9.54 -8.11 10.60
N CYS A 40 -8.79 -7.01 10.40
CA CYS A 40 -9.33 -5.65 10.34
C CYS A 40 -10.07 -5.31 9.03
N PHE A 41 -10.00 -6.19 8.03
CA PHE A 41 -10.56 -5.88 6.72
C PHE A 41 -12.09 -5.84 6.78
N PRO A 42 -12.76 -4.91 6.06
CA PRO A 42 -14.20 -4.85 6.01
C PRO A 42 -14.78 -6.12 5.37
N ASP A 43 -16.02 -6.46 5.72
CA ASP A 43 -16.65 -7.73 5.30
C ASP A 43 -16.61 -7.94 3.78
N TRP A 44 -16.88 -6.90 2.98
CA TRP A 44 -16.83 -6.98 1.52
C TRP A 44 -15.45 -7.39 0.99
N ALA A 45 -14.37 -6.96 1.66
CA ALA A 45 -13.00 -7.28 1.29
C ALA A 45 -12.65 -8.70 1.73
N ARG A 46 -13.06 -9.11 2.93
CA ARG A 46 -12.87 -10.48 3.42
C ARG A 46 -13.57 -11.50 2.52
N GLU A 47 -14.81 -11.21 2.11
CA GLU A 47 -15.59 -12.05 1.20
C GLU A 47 -14.95 -12.16 -0.19
N THR A 48 -14.52 -11.04 -0.77
CA THR A 48 -13.90 -11.06 -2.11
C THR A 48 -12.54 -11.76 -2.08
N LEU A 49 -11.72 -11.54 -1.05
CA LEU A 49 -10.42 -12.20 -0.91
C LEU A 49 -10.59 -13.71 -0.66
N ALA A 50 -11.56 -14.12 0.16
CA ALA A 50 -11.87 -15.53 0.38
C ALA A 50 -12.34 -16.24 -0.91
N LYS A 51 -13.18 -15.56 -1.72
CA LYS A 51 -13.60 -16.08 -3.04
C LYS A 51 -12.41 -16.35 -3.97
N HIS A 52 -11.34 -15.57 -3.85
CA HIS A 52 -10.15 -15.64 -4.71
C HIS A 52 -8.94 -16.31 -4.03
N ALA A 53 -9.15 -17.00 -2.89
CA ALA A 53 -8.09 -17.66 -2.14
C ALA A 53 -7.42 -18.81 -2.93
N ALA A 54 -8.18 -19.50 -3.79
CA ALA A 54 -7.69 -20.61 -4.61
C ALA A 54 -7.12 -20.17 -5.97
N ASP A 55 -7.15 -18.87 -6.28
CA ASP A 55 -6.62 -18.37 -7.54
C ASP A 55 -5.09 -18.57 -7.61
N PRO A 56 -4.56 -19.12 -8.71
CA PRO A 56 -3.12 -19.24 -8.88
C PRO A 56 -2.47 -17.85 -8.84
N ARG A 57 -1.44 -17.70 -8.01
CA ARG A 57 -0.62 -16.49 -7.97
C ARG A 57 0.31 -16.47 -9.20
N PRO A 58 0.53 -15.30 -9.83
CA PRO A 58 1.43 -15.20 -10.98
C PRO A 58 2.88 -15.54 -10.61
N VAL A 59 3.28 -15.18 -9.40
CA VAL A 59 4.56 -15.53 -8.76
C VAL A 59 4.35 -15.49 -7.24
N LEU A 60 5.15 -16.26 -6.51
CA LEU A 60 5.22 -16.19 -5.05
C LEU A 60 6.65 -15.83 -4.66
N TYR A 61 6.79 -14.84 -3.78
CA TYR A 61 8.08 -14.46 -3.20
C TYR A 61 8.10 -14.79 -1.71
N ALA A 62 9.24 -15.29 -1.24
CA ALA A 62 9.53 -15.36 0.18
C ALA A 62 9.67 -13.95 0.77
N ALA A 63 9.47 -13.84 2.07
CA ALA A 63 9.56 -12.57 2.78
C ALA A 63 10.96 -11.93 2.63
N GLU A 64 12.01 -12.75 2.54
CA GLU A 64 13.40 -12.35 2.34
C GLU A 64 13.67 -11.84 0.92
N GLU A 65 13.02 -12.42 -0.10
CA GLU A 65 13.14 -11.96 -1.48
C GLU A 65 12.48 -10.58 -1.66
N LEU A 66 11.31 -10.39 -1.04
CA LEU A 66 10.64 -9.09 -0.98
C LEU A 66 11.50 -8.08 -0.22
N GLU A 67 12.04 -8.46 0.94
CA GLU A 67 12.90 -7.57 1.75
C GLU A 67 14.15 -7.12 1.00
N ALA A 68 14.77 -8.03 0.23
CA ALA A 68 15.98 -7.79 -0.55
C ALA A 68 15.74 -7.13 -1.92
N ALA A 69 14.50 -6.70 -2.23
CA ALA A 69 14.15 -6.14 -3.54
C ALA A 69 14.47 -7.09 -4.71
N ALA A 70 14.27 -8.39 -4.52
CA ALA A 70 14.62 -9.44 -5.49
C ALA A 70 13.38 -9.96 -6.26
N THR A 71 12.56 -9.04 -6.77
CA THR A 71 11.39 -9.40 -7.59
C THR A 71 11.68 -9.23 -9.09
N HIS A 72 10.75 -9.68 -9.93
CA HIS A 72 10.79 -9.46 -11.37
C HIS A 72 10.40 -8.03 -11.78
N ASP A 73 9.94 -7.20 -10.84
CA ASP A 73 9.41 -5.87 -11.12
C ASP A 73 10.39 -4.79 -10.64
N ASP A 74 11.12 -4.21 -11.59
CA ASP A 74 12.13 -3.18 -11.32
C ASP A 74 11.57 -1.96 -10.59
N LEU A 75 10.29 -1.59 -10.82
CA LEU A 75 9.67 -0.47 -10.12
C LEU A 75 9.39 -0.82 -8.65
N TRP A 76 8.95 -2.06 -8.40
CA TRP A 76 8.76 -2.53 -7.04
C TRP A 76 10.09 -2.63 -6.29
N ASN A 77 11.12 -3.17 -6.95
CA ASN A 77 12.47 -3.28 -6.39
C ASN A 77 13.07 -1.91 -6.07
N ALA A 78 12.90 -0.93 -6.97
CA ALA A 78 13.30 0.45 -6.73
C ALA A 78 12.57 1.09 -5.54
N ALA A 79 11.27 0.82 -5.39
CA ALA A 79 10.48 1.33 -4.25
C ALA A 79 10.94 0.72 -2.92
N GLN A 80 11.13 -0.60 -2.88
CA GLN A 80 11.70 -1.31 -1.74
C GLN A 80 13.10 -0.77 -1.39
N THR A 81 13.94 -0.53 -2.40
CA THR A 81 15.30 0.00 -2.20
C THR A 81 15.29 1.44 -1.67
N GLU A 82 14.40 2.31 -2.16
CA GLU A 82 14.23 3.65 -1.58
C GLU A 82 13.86 3.55 -0.09
N MET A 83 12.92 2.67 0.26
CA MET A 83 12.53 2.46 1.66
C MET A 83 13.73 2.01 2.51
N VAL A 84 14.49 1.00 2.06
CA VAL A 84 15.63 0.45 2.82
C VAL A 84 16.77 1.46 2.98
N LEU A 85 17.13 2.19 1.92
CA LEU A 85 18.29 3.09 1.94
C LEU A 85 17.97 4.46 2.54
N ARG A 86 16.76 4.98 2.31
CA ARG A 86 16.37 6.34 2.70
C ARG A 86 15.48 6.37 3.93
N GLY A 87 14.80 5.27 4.24
CA GLY A 87 13.78 5.19 5.27
C GLY A 87 12.55 6.05 4.99
N LYS A 88 12.30 6.37 3.71
CA LYS A 88 11.12 7.14 3.26
C LYS A 88 10.77 6.83 1.82
N MET A 89 9.91 5.83 1.59
CA MET A 89 9.38 5.55 0.26
C MET A 89 8.42 6.65 -0.20
N HIS A 90 8.43 6.97 -1.50
CA HIS A 90 7.45 7.88 -2.07
C HIS A 90 6.00 7.40 -1.83
N GLY A 91 5.12 8.26 -1.30
CA GLY A 91 3.77 7.86 -0.85
C GLY A 91 2.90 7.19 -1.93
N TYR A 92 2.99 7.66 -3.19
CA TYR A 92 2.28 7.00 -4.29
C TYR A 92 2.79 5.57 -4.55
N LEU A 93 4.09 5.32 -4.32
CA LEU A 93 4.70 4.01 -4.50
C LEU A 93 4.49 3.10 -3.30
N ARG A 94 4.24 3.60 -2.08
CA ARG A 94 3.76 2.77 -0.97
C ARG A 94 2.47 2.03 -1.33
N MET A 95 1.54 2.72 -2.02
CA MET A 95 0.32 2.10 -2.53
C MET A 95 0.59 0.99 -3.56
N TYR A 96 1.51 1.26 -4.49
CA TYR A 96 1.92 0.27 -5.49
C TYR A 96 2.55 -0.95 -4.82
N TRP A 97 3.51 -0.69 -3.94
CA TRP A 97 4.30 -1.65 -3.21
C TRP A 97 3.42 -2.61 -2.38
N GLY A 98 2.51 -2.07 -1.57
CA GLY A 98 1.62 -2.89 -0.72
C GLY A 98 0.65 -3.74 -1.53
N LYS A 99 0.15 -3.23 -2.66
CA LYS A 99 -0.74 -3.99 -3.56
C LYS A 99 -0.02 -5.13 -4.26
N LYS A 100 1.25 -4.98 -4.57
CA LYS A 100 2.06 -6.05 -5.17
C LYS A 100 2.44 -7.14 -4.18
N ILE A 101 2.60 -6.80 -2.90
CA ILE A 101 2.76 -7.83 -1.85
C ILE A 101 1.52 -8.74 -1.84
N LEU A 102 0.30 -8.19 -1.87
CA LEU A 102 -0.92 -9.02 -1.98
C LEU A 102 -0.94 -9.91 -3.24
N GLU A 103 -0.43 -9.42 -4.37
CA GLU A 103 -0.39 -10.17 -5.62
C GLU A 103 0.60 -11.34 -5.60
N TRP A 104 1.65 -11.24 -4.77
CA TRP A 104 2.82 -12.13 -4.81
C TRP A 104 3.08 -12.90 -3.50
N THR A 105 2.10 -12.95 -2.60
CA THR A 105 2.11 -13.83 -1.42
C THR A 105 0.98 -14.84 -1.48
N ALA A 106 1.07 -15.91 -0.68
CA ALA A 106 0.12 -17.01 -0.72
C ALA A 106 -1.26 -16.60 -0.20
N SER A 107 -1.32 -15.66 0.75
CA SER A 107 -2.58 -15.19 1.32
C SER A 107 -2.54 -13.70 1.72
N PRO A 108 -3.72 -13.06 1.93
CA PRO A 108 -3.80 -11.70 2.46
C PRO A 108 -3.23 -11.55 3.88
N GLU A 109 -3.31 -12.60 4.71
CA GLU A 109 -2.71 -12.64 6.04
C GLU A 109 -1.18 -12.55 5.96
N GLU A 110 -0.58 -13.37 5.08
CA GLU A 110 0.85 -13.33 4.81
C GLU A 110 1.26 -11.98 4.21
N ALA A 111 0.46 -11.44 3.28
CA ALA A 111 0.70 -10.13 2.69
C ALA A 111 0.75 -9.03 3.76
N MET A 112 -0.25 -9.00 4.66
CA MET A 112 -0.34 -8.01 5.72
C MET A 112 0.84 -8.13 6.69
N ALA A 113 1.17 -9.35 7.12
CA ALA A 113 2.27 -9.60 8.04
C ALA A 113 3.62 -9.16 7.46
N ILE A 114 3.90 -9.49 6.19
CA ILE A 114 5.13 -9.07 5.52
C ILE A 114 5.17 -7.55 5.36
N ALA A 115 4.07 -6.94 4.92
CA ALA A 115 4.03 -5.52 4.66
C ALA A 115 4.21 -4.70 5.95
N VAL A 116 3.56 -5.09 7.05
CA VAL A 116 3.74 -4.47 8.38
C VAL A 116 5.19 -4.60 8.82
N ARG A 117 5.76 -5.81 8.76
CA ARG A 117 7.15 -6.06 9.16
C ARG A 117 8.15 -5.18 8.40
N LEU A 118 7.98 -5.04 7.08
CA LEU A 118 8.89 -4.24 6.26
C LEU A 118 8.70 -2.74 6.47
N ASN A 119 7.46 -2.26 6.53
CA ASN A 119 7.15 -0.86 6.80
C ASN A 119 7.75 -0.43 8.15
N ASP A 120 7.49 -1.21 9.21
CA ASP A 120 7.89 -0.86 10.58
C ASP A 120 9.41 -0.97 10.79
N ARG A 121 10.08 -1.81 10.01
CA ARG A 121 11.53 -1.98 10.07
C ARG A 121 12.29 -0.84 9.40
N TYR A 122 11.80 -0.36 8.27
CA TYR A 122 12.60 0.52 7.39
C TYR A 122 12.08 1.95 7.31
N GLU A 123 10.76 2.18 7.38
CA GLU A 123 10.22 3.53 7.30
C GLU A 123 10.51 4.30 8.59
N LEU A 124 11.12 5.48 8.46
CA LEU A 124 11.35 6.39 9.59
C LEU A 124 10.05 6.89 10.19
N ASP A 125 8.98 6.93 9.38
CA ASP A 125 7.61 7.23 9.77
C ASP A 125 6.74 5.96 9.95
N GLY A 126 7.36 4.77 10.05
CA GLY A 126 6.68 3.50 10.34
C GLY A 126 6.38 3.31 11.84
N ARG A 127 5.76 2.17 12.21
CA ARG A 127 5.21 1.91 13.57
C ARG A 127 4.25 3.01 14.01
N ASP A 128 3.41 3.43 13.07
CA ASP A 128 2.53 4.58 13.16
C ASP A 128 1.14 4.19 12.64
N PRO A 129 0.04 4.74 13.19
CA PRO A 129 -1.31 4.48 12.71
C PRO A 129 -1.48 4.65 11.20
N ASN A 130 -0.80 5.62 10.58
CA ASN A 130 -0.83 5.83 9.13
C ASN A 130 -0.24 4.65 8.35
N GLY A 131 0.78 4.01 8.91
CA GLY A 131 1.35 2.79 8.35
C GLY A 131 0.32 1.67 8.32
N TYR A 132 -0.27 1.33 9.46
CA TYR A 132 -1.25 0.25 9.56
C TYR A 132 -2.51 0.51 8.71
N ALA A 133 -3.09 1.71 8.80
CA ALA A 133 -4.25 2.09 7.99
C ALA A 133 -3.93 2.09 6.48
N GLY A 134 -2.74 2.56 6.10
CA GLY A 134 -2.28 2.57 4.71
C GLY A 134 -2.10 1.16 4.14
N LEU A 135 -1.54 0.23 4.92
CA LEU A 135 -1.39 -1.17 4.54
C LEU A 135 -2.74 -1.89 4.45
N ALA A 136 -3.62 -1.67 5.43
CA ALA A 136 -4.97 -2.20 5.42
C ALA A 136 -5.80 -1.65 4.25
N TRP A 137 -5.59 -0.38 3.85
CA TRP A 137 -6.15 0.18 2.61
C TRP A 137 -5.59 -0.52 1.36
N CYS A 138 -4.27 -0.78 1.32
CA CYS A 138 -3.63 -1.41 0.16
C CYS A 138 -4.14 -2.82 -0.08
N ILE A 139 -4.18 -3.64 0.97
CA ILE A 139 -4.36 -5.09 0.93
C ILE A 139 -5.84 -5.46 1.16
N GLY A 140 -6.49 -4.81 2.11
CA GLY A 140 -7.85 -5.12 2.55
C GLY A 140 -8.91 -4.08 2.19
N GLY A 141 -8.55 -2.99 1.50
CA GLY A 141 -9.52 -1.98 1.09
C GLY A 141 -10.17 -1.20 2.23
N VAL A 142 -9.56 -1.17 3.43
CA VAL A 142 -10.00 -0.29 4.53
C VAL A 142 -10.04 1.16 4.02
N HIS A 143 -11.17 1.86 4.25
CA HIS A 143 -11.43 3.22 3.73
C HIS A 143 -11.40 3.37 2.19
N ASP A 144 -11.53 2.26 1.44
CA ASP A 144 -11.79 2.24 0.01
C ASP A 144 -13.18 1.62 -0.28
N ARG A 145 -13.51 1.53 -1.57
CA ARG A 145 -14.71 0.86 -2.09
C ARG A 145 -14.34 -0.35 -2.94
N PRO A 146 -15.28 -1.27 -3.24
CA PRO A 146 -15.08 -2.33 -4.23
C PRO A 146 -14.76 -1.78 -5.63
N TRP A 147 -13.85 -2.46 -6.33
CA TRP A 147 -13.46 -2.21 -7.71
C TRP A 147 -13.84 -3.37 -8.63
N ARG A 148 -13.55 -3.23 -9.93
CA ARG A 148 -13.77 -4.30 -10.91
C ARG A 148 -13.03 -5.57 -10.48
N GLU A 149 -13.77 -6.66 -10.38
CA GLU A 149 -13.26 -7.97 -9.96
C GLU A 149 -12.12 -8.48 -10.86
N ARG A 150 -11.08 -9.04 -10.23
CA ARG A 150 -9.88 -9.60 -10.87
C ARG A 150 -9.40 -10.85 -10.12
N PRO A 151 -8.72 -11.78 -10.81
CA PRO A 151 -8.03 -12.86 -10.11
C PRO A 151 -7.08 -12.31 -9.03
N VAL A 152 -6.90 -13.08 -7.96
CA VAL A 152 -6.09 -12.75 -6.77
C VAL A 152 -6.69 -11.63 -5.92
N PHE A 153 -6.96 -10.47 -6.50
CA PHE A 153 -7.42 -9.28 -5.78
C PHE A 153 -8.91 -9.31 -5.43
N GLY A 154 -9.71 -10.10 -6.14
CA GLY A 154 -11.15 -9.92 -6.14
C GLY A 154 -11.49 -8.48 -6.50
N THR A 155 -12.21 -7.80 -5.62
CA THR A 155 -12.62 -6.39 -5.79
C THR A 155 -11.72 -5.38 -5.08
N ILE A 156 -10.55 -5.78 -4.56
CA ILE A 156 -9.54 -4.84 -4.06
C ILE A 156 -9.00 -4.00 -5.22
N ARG A 157 -8.75 -2.71 -4.97
CA ARG A 157 -8.19 -1.80 -5.99
C ARG A 157 -6.86 -2.31 -6.51
N TYR A 158 -6.77 -2.55 -7.82
CA TYR A 158 -5.56 -2.98 -8.51
C TYR A 158 -4.67 -1.80 -8.96
N MET A 159 -3.34 -2.00 -8.92
CA MET A 159 -2.35 -1.10 -9.50
C MET A 159 -1.29 -1.90 -10.28
N ASN A 160 -0.79 -1.33 -11.39
CA ASN A 160 0.28 -1.93 -12.20
C ASN A 160 1.29 -0.88 -12.66
N ALA A 161 2.50 -1.33 -13.04
CA ALA A 161 3.59 -0.45 -13.49
C ALA A 161 3.17 0.46 -14.66
N ALA A 162 2.37 -0.05 -15.61
CA ALA A 162 1.85 0.77 -16.72
C ALA A 162 0.95 1.93 -16.23
N GLY A 163 0.19 1.73 -15.16
CA GLY A 163 -0.57 2.78 -14.49
C GLY A 163 0.33 3.84 -13.84
N CYS A 164 1.43 3.41 -13.21
CA CYS A 164 2.42 4.30 -12.60
C CYS A 164 3.14 5.15 -13.66
N ARG A 165 3.54 4.57 -14.79
CA ARG A 165 4.18 5.27 -15.93
C ARG A 165 3.35 6.43 -16.49
N ARG A 166 2.03 6.36 -16.39
CA ARG A 166 1.13 7.44 -16.83
C ARG A 166 1.06 8.62 -15.85
N LYS A 167 1.58 8.46 -14.63
CA LYS A 167 1.50 9.48 -13.58
C LYS A 167 2.84 10.16 -13.28
N PHE A 168 3.96 9.48 -13.44
CA PHE A 168 5.28 10.05 -13.22
C PHE A 168 6.35 9.28 -14.01
N ASN A 169 7.57 9.84 -14.05
CA ASN A 169 8.71 9.25 -14.74
C ASN A 169 9.27 8.03 -13.97
N VAL A 170 8.71 6.86 -14.25
CA VAL A 170 9.11 5.58 -13.65
C VAL A 170 10.56 5.22 -13.97
N GLU A 171 11.01 5.48 -15.19
CA GLU A 171 12.38 5.10 -15.62
C GLU A 171 13.44 5.92 -14.87
N GLU A 172 13.17 7.20 -14.61
CA GLU A 172 14.03 8.03 -13.76
C GLU A 172 14.02 7.56 -12.30
N TYR A 173 12.85 7.15 -11.78
CA TYR A 173 12.76 6.60 -10.44
C TYR A 173 13.55 5.28 -10.30
N ILE A 174 13.43 4.38 -11.28
CA ILE A 174 14.21 3.13 -11.34
C ILE A 174 15.70 3.43 -11.51
N ALA A 175 16.09 4.35 -12.39
CA ALA A 175 17.50 4.70 -12.55
C ALA A 175 18.12 5.24 -11.25
N ARG A 176 17.33 5.91 -10.41
CA ARG A 176 17.76 6.45 -9.12
C ARG A 176 17.90 5.38 -8.03
N TRP A 177 17.00 4.40 -7.99
CA TRP A 177 16.86 3.48 -6.86
C TRP A 177 17.02 1.99 -7.18
N GLY A 178 16.95 1.59 -8.45
CA GLY A 178 17.06 0.20 -8.91
C GLY A 178 18.51 -0.28 -9.08
N GLY A 179 19.49 0.53 -8.72
CA GLY A 179 20.92 0.19 -8.81
C GLY A 179 21.40 -0.63 -7.61
N GLY A 180 21.19 -1.94 -7.69
CA GLY A 180 22.04 -2.97 -7.08
C GLY A 180 22.98 -3.56 -8.12
#